data_AF-A0A674GGG5-F1
#
_entry.id   AF-A0A674GGG5-F1
#
_cell.length_a   1.000
_cell.length_b   1.000
_cell.length_c   1.000
_cell.angle_alpha   90.00
_cell.angle_beta   90.00
_cell.angle_gamma   90.00
#
_symmetry.space_group_name_H-M   'P 1'
#
loop_
_entity.id
_entity.type
_entity.pdbx_description
1 polymer ?
#
loop_
_entity_poly.entity_id
_entity_poly.type
_entity_poly.pdbx_seq_one_letter_code
_entity_poly.pdbx_strand_id
1 'polypeptide(L)'
;LRCWRDLGGLGTLMTLGGHWGQWEHQGHWGVGDTGDSGDRGGIWDIGDIWSTGDIEDIGDIGDIEGTLGTLGYLGTGGSWGCLSSWGVAWGMSPSVPNVPNVPPVSPEYVVRHWQEDAFFGEQFLSGVNPVLLRRCRRLPPNFPVSEAVVAPSLGPATSLRREMEAGNIYLADYGVLQGIPTALIDGRPTFVAAPLCLLHQRPNGDLLPLAIQLSQEPGPSAPLFVPQDPPWLWALAKVWVRSAEFQVHEALTHLLRSHLLGEVFALATLRRLPPQHPLFKLLVPHTRFTVQIGALARRFLLNPGGAVALGRRGLLALVARGLRALRWRSLVLPRDLRHRGVAATKCHHFGCDATKVWRAIRRFVTSLLSLYYPADGAVAQDSELQEWVREIFRRAFLGRPRSGVPSRLETRRDLVTFVTAVIFNCSALHAATNSGQFELSAFPPNAPAAMREPPPTCKAALSEQEFLAALPAMNTTATVLAVLWVLRNEPMDMRPLGHYPERHFTESAPRRLIRRFRRRLRRISRQIRARNAALERPYPYLDPENIENSVAI
;
A
#
# COMPACT_ATOMS: atom_id res chain seq x y z
N LEU A 1 -17.40 33.39 14.38
CA LEU A 1 -16.48 34.45 14.86
C LEU A 1 -16.08 34.31 16.34
N ARG A 2 -16.92 33.81 17.27
CA ARG A 2 -16.47 33.43 18.63
C ARG A 2 -15.60 32.16 18.71
N CYS A 3 -15.71 31.21 17.76
CA CYS A 3 -14.84 30.01 17.70
C CYS A 3 -13.38 30.27 17.29
N TRP A 4 -13.03 31.51 16.90
CA TRP A 4 -11.66 31.82 16.44
C TRP A 4 -10.68 32.12 17.59
N ARG A 5 -11.18 32.48 18.78
CA ARG A 5 -10.31 32.86 19.92
C ARG A 5 -9.71 31.64 20.63
N ASP A 6 -10.37 30.49 20.60
CA ASP A 6 -9.92 29.29 21.32
C ASP A 6 -8.97 28.40 20.50
N LEU A 7 -8.86 28.63 19.18
CA LEU A 7 -7.86 28.00 18.30
C LEU A 7 -6.49 28.69 18.35
N GLY A 8 -6.38 29.84 19.02
CA GLY A 8 -5.13 30.59 19.17
C GLY A 8 -4.04 29.88 20.01
N GLY A 9 -4.36 28.76 20.66
CA GLY A 9 -3.42 27.95 21.43
C GLY A 9 -2.62 26.89 20.65
N LEU A 10 -3.00 26.59 19.40
CA LEU A 10 -2.28 25.59 18.57
C LEU A 10 -0.98 26.12 17.95
N GLY A 11 -0.75 27.44 17.98
CA GLY A 11 0.48 28.07 17.48
C GLY A 11 1.72 27.77 18.33
N THR A 12 1.55 27.35 19.59
CA THR A 12 2.67 27.16 20.53
C THR A 12 3.27 25.75 20.50
N LEU A 13 2.67 24.80 19.78
CA LEU A 13 3.21 23.45 19.57
C LEU A 13 4.13 23.34 18.34
N MET A 14 4.18 24.37 17.48
CA MET A 14 5.02 24.39 16.28
C MET A 14 6.52 24.63 16.54
N THR A 15 6.94 24.88 17.79
CA THR A 15 8.34 25.22 18.15
C THR A 15 9.15 24.08 18.78
N LEU A 16 8.57 22.89 19.02
CA LEU A 16 9.31 21.77 19.62
C LEU A 16 10.05 20.87 18.61
N GLY A 17 9.99 21.17 17.32
CA GLY A 17 10.77 20.48 16.27
C GLY A 17 12.24 20.92 16.16
N GLY A 18 12.74 21.76 17.07
CA GLY A 18 13.99 22.52 16.91
C GLY A 18 15.28 21.92 17.46
N HIS A 19 15.28 20.81 18.19
CA HIS A 19 16.51 20.28 18.82
C HIS A 19 16.66 18.77 18.65
N TRP A 20 17.12 18.34 17.48
CA TRP A 20 17.75 17.03 17.31
C TRP A 20 19.10 17.23 16.62
N GLY A 21 20.11 17.54 17.42
CA GLY A 21 21.49 17.64 16.99
C GLY A 21 22.42 17.31 18.16
N GLN A 22 23.30 16.34 17.93
CA GLN A 22 24.40 15.87 18.79
C GLN A 22 24.05 14.83 19.87
N TRP A 23 24.13 13.56 19.48
CA TRP A 23 24.60 12.49 20.37
C TRP A 23 25.66 11.68 19.62
N GLU A 24 26.92 12.12 19.72
CA GLU A 24 28.08 11.28 19.45
C GLU A 24 28.72 10.88 20.78
N HIS A 25 29.23 9.65 20.79
CA HIS A 25 30.21 9.08 21.71
C HIS A 25 29.76 8.47 23.06
N GLN A 26 30.09 7.17 23.14
CA GLN A 26 30.44 6.32 24.29
C GLN A 26 29.37 5.34 24.80
N GLY A 27 29.79 4.07 24.88
CA GLY A 27 29.05 2.99 25.54
C GLY A 27 29.47 1.61 25.05
N HIS A 28 30.54 1.05 25.62
CA HIS A 28 30.85 -0.38 25.54
C HIS A 28 29.74 -1.20 26.20
N TRP A 29 29.35 -2.32 25.59
CA TRP A 29 28.51 -3.33 26.25
C TRP A 29 29.19 -4.69 26.20
N GLY A 30 29.42 -5.24 27.39
CA GLY A 30 29.97 -6.57 27.62
C GLY A 30 28.94 -7.68 27.39
N VAL A 31 29.46 -8.86 27.12
CA VAL A 31 28.75 -10.10 26.80
C VAL A 31 28.23 -10.74 28.09
N GLY A 32 26.97 -11.17 28.09
CA GLY A 32 26.39 -12.05 29.10
C GLY A 32 25.72 -13.25 28.43
N ASP A 33 26.25 -14.44 28.71
CA ASP A 33 25.74 -15.76 28.30
C ASP A 33 24.39 -16.07 28.97
N THR A 34 23.47 -16.70 28.24
CA THR A 34 22.43 -17.57 28.82
C THR A 34 22.13 -18.77 27.91
N GLY A 35 22.56 -19.96 28.36
CA GLY A 35 21.66 -21.07 28.71
C GLY A 35 20.83 -21.75 27.61
N ASP A 36 21.23 -22.99 27.32
CA ASP A 36 20.60 -24.01 26.46
C ASP A 36 19.27 -24.56 26.99
N SER A 37 18.30 -24.87 26.11
CA SER A 37 17.34 -25.97 26.30
C SER A 37 16.52 -26.32 25.03
N GLY A 38 16.82 -27.48 24.44
CA GLY A 38 15.87 -28.60 24.33
C GLY A 38 14.75 -28.59 23.27
N ASP A 39 14.97 -29.40 22.22
CA ASP A 39 14.00 -29.87 21.21
C ASP A 39 12.68 -30.45 21.78
N ARG A 40 11.53 -30.11 21.17
CA ARG A 40 10.45 -31.06 20.79
C ARG A 40 9.69 -30.58 19.55
N GLY A 41 9.60 -31.46 18.56
CA GLY A 41 8.84 -31.26 17.33
C GLY A 41 7.32 -31.32 17.54
N GLY A 42 6.62 -30.38 16.91
CA GLY A 42 5.17 -30.32 16.79
C GLY A 42 4.80 -29.51 15.55
N ILE A 43 3.72 -29.92 14.89
CA ILE A 43 3.22 -29.34 13.63
C ILE A 43 2.71 -27.91 13.88
N TRP A 44 3.28 -26.93 13.18
CA TRP A 44 2.93 -25.51 13.34
C TRP A 44 1.58 -25.17 12.70
N ASP A 45 0.65 -24.70 13.52
CA ASP A 45 -0.59 -24.08 13.07
C ASP A 45 -0.35 -22.61 12.68
N ILE A 46 -1.11 -22.08 11.72
CA ILE A 46 -0.85 -20.76 11.09
C ILE A 46 -0.96 -19.58 12.09
N GLY A 47 -1.52 -19.81 13.28
CA GLY A 47 -1.61 -18.84 14.37
C GLY A 47 -0.32 -18.65 15.18
N ASP A 48 0.57 -19.63 15.21
CA ASP A 48 1.67 -19.68 16.19
C ASP A 48 2.92 -18.92 15.74
N ILE A 49 2.99 -18.49 14.47
CA ILE A 49 4.08 -17.62 13.99
C ILE A 49 3.88 -16.17 14.47
N TRP A 50 2.70 -15.85 14.99
CA TRP A 50 2.35 -14.51 15.49
C TRP A 50 1.77 -14.53 16.91
N SER A 51 1.86 -15.66 17.63
CA SER A 51 1.59 -15.69 19.07
C SER A 51 2.78 -15.07 19.80
N THR A 52 2.49 -14.09 20.63
CA THR A 52 3.41 -13.47 21.59
C THR A 52 4.09 -14.56 22.43
N GLY A 53 5.39 -14.75 22.25
CA GLY A 53 6.23 -15.06 23.39
C GLY A 53 6.28 -13.79 24.23
N ASP A 54 6.01 -13.89 25.52
CA ASP A 54 6.09 -12.79 26.46
C ASP A 54 7.50 -12.20 26.42
N ILE A 55 7.64 -11.04 25.78
CA ILE A 55 8.82 -10.17 25.90
C ILE A 55 8.43 -9.15 26.96
N GLU A 56 8.40 -9.59 28.22
CA GLU A 56 8.58 -8.72 29.37
C GLU A 56 10.09 -8.61 29.59
N ASP A 57 10.71 -7.64 28.91
CA ASP A 57 11.99 -6.98 29.23
C ASP A 57 12.71 -6.57 27.94
N ILE A 58 12.34 -5.40 27.42
CA ILE A 58 13.28 -4.55 26.71
C ILE A 58 13.34 -3.28 27.56
N GLY A 59 14.47 -3.12 28.25
CA GLY A 59 14.73 -2.00 29.16
C GLY A 59 14.51 -0.63 28.52
N ASP A 60 14.17 0.32 29.38
CA ASP A 60 13.82 1.71 29.10
C ASP A 60 14.58 2.33 27.91
N ILE A 61 13.87 2.49 26.79
CA ILE A 61 14.21 3.48 25.77
C ILE A 61 13.35 4.71 26.10
N GLY A 62 13.98 5.69 26.75
CA GLY A 62 13.34 6.93 27.20
C GLY A 62 12.64 7.70 26.08
N ASP A 63 11.50 8.28 26.46
CA ASP A 63 10.73 9.38 25.86
C ASP A 63 10.63 9.44 24.33
N ILE A 64 9.71 8.63 23.79
CA ILE A 64 8.96 8.91 22.56
C ILE A 64 7.48 9.16 22.91
N GLU A 65 7.21 9.86 24.02
CA GLU A 65 5.84 10.26 24.39
C GLU A 65 5.33 11.48 23.60
N GLY A 66 6.22 12.29 23.05
CA GLY A 66 5.87 13.61 22.50
C GLY A 66 4.99 13.59 21.24
N THR A 67 5.10 12.58 20.37
CA THR A 67 4.43 12.59 19.05
C THR A 67 3.14 11.75 19.03
N LEU A 68 3.00 10.78 19.93
CA LEU A 68 1.83 9.89 20.02
C LEU A 68 0.97 10.16 21.27
N GLY A 69 1.51 10.79 22.32
CA GLY A 69 0.69 11.35 23.41
C GLY A 69 -0.31 12.40 22.92
N THR A 70 -0.02 13.01 21.76
CA THR A 70 -0.94 13.91 21.06
C THR A 70 -2.19 13.20 20.54
N LEU A 71 -2.15 11.89 20.21
CA LEU A 71 -3.36 11.12 19.85
C LEU A 71 -4.28 10.91 21.07
N GLY A 72 -3.71 10.70 22.26
CA GLY A 72 -4.46 10.63 23.51
C GLY A 72 -5.09 11.98 23.90
N TYR A 73 -4.39 13.09 23.64
CA TYR A 73 -4.91 14.45 23.85
C TYR A 73 -5.98 14.86 22.83
N LEU A 74 -5.85 14.44 21.56
CA LEU A 74 -6.85 14.66 20.51
C LEU A 74 -8.16 13.88 20.76
N GLY A 75 -8.09 12.74 21.45
CA GLY A 75 -9.24 11.93 21.83
C GLY A 75 -9.96 12.37 23.11
N THR A 76 -9.33 13.19 23.96
CA THR A 76 -9.87 13.60 25.28
C THR A 76 -10.32 15.07 25.32
N GLY A 77 -9.96 15.88 24.34
CA GLY A 77 -10.52 17.21 24.18
C GLY A 77 -11.96 17.16 23.68
N GLY A 78 -12.94 17.43 24.56
CA GLY A 78 -14.37 17.59 24.24
C GLY A 78 -14.73 18.71 23.24
N SER A 79 -13.79 19.14 22.39
CA SER A 79 -13.94 20.19 21.38
C SER A 79 -14.49 19.69 20.04
N TRP A 80 -14.56 18.38 19.81
CA TRP A 80 -15.14 17.80 18.59
C TRP A 80 -16.68 17.77 18.56
N GLY A 81 -17.34 18.08 19.69
CA GLY A 81 -18.80 18.18 19.79
C GLY A 81 -19.43 19.25 18.88
N CYS A 82 -18.63 20.12 18.26
CA CYS A 82 -19.11 21.18 17.35
C CYS A 82 -19.10 20.81 15.86
N LEU A 83 -18.72 19.58 15.45
CA LEU A 83 -18.80 19.14 14.05
C LEU A 83 -20.18 18.56 13.68
N SER A 84 -21.26 19.12 14.23
CA SER A 84 -22.64 18.60 14.08
C SER A 84 -23.26 18.79 12.70
N SER A 85 -22.48 19.21 11.69
CA SER A 85 -22.92 19.18 10.30
C SER A 85 -21.75 18.79 9.39
N TRP A 86 -22.02 17.87 8.46
CA TRP A 86 -21.06 17.46 7.42
C TRP A 86 -20.46 18.67 6.70
N GLY A 87 -21.18 19.80 6.62
CA GLY A 87 -20.72 21.07 6.06
C GLY A 87 -19.45 21.69 6.68
N VAL A 88 -19.17 21.44 7.97
CA VAL A 88 -18.05 22.10 8.69
C VAL A 88 -16.73 21.32 8.54
N ALA A 89 -16.79 20.00 8.33
CA ALA A 89 -15.60 19.19 8.03
C ALA A 89 -14.93 19.61 6.71
N TRP A 90 -15.71 20.16 5.77
CA TRP A 90 -15.25 20.61 4.45
C TRP A 90 -14.53 21.96 4.44
N GLY A 91 -14.46 22.66 5.58
CA GLY A 91 -13.76 23.95 5.72
C GLY A 91 -12.29 23.85 6.17
N MET A 92 -11.80 22.63 6.44
CA MET A 92 -10.41 22.42 6.84
C MET A 92 -9.48 22.43 5.62
N SER A 93 -9.01 23.62 5.24
CA SER A 93 -7.80 23.78 4.45
C SER A 93 -6.63 24.02 5.41
N PRO A 94 -5.95 22.98 5.94
CA PRO A 94 -4.69 23.20 6.62
C PRO A 94 -3.69 23.70 5.58
N SER A 95 -3.16 24.91 5.79
CA SER A 95 -1.98 25.38 5.07
C SER A 95 -0.88 24.34 5.22
N VAL A 96 -0.60 23.62 4.13
CA VAL A 96 0.41 22.56 4.05
C VAL A 96 1.79 23.20 4.22
N PRO A 97 2.59 22.83 5.23
CA PRO A 97 3.99 23.23 5.27
C PRO A 97 4.68 22.67 4.01
N ASN A 98 5.35 23.54 3.27
CA ASN A 98 6.05 23.26 2.01
C ASN A 98 6.91 21.98 2.08
N VAL A 99 6.38 20.87 1.56
CA VAL A 99 7.21 19.84 0.93
C VAL A 99 7.39 20.31 -0.51
N PRO A 100 8.61 20.68 -0.94
CA PRO A 100 8.81 21.19 -2.29
C PRO A 100 8.60 20.06 -3.29
N ASN A 101 7.48 20.12 -4.03
CA ASN A 101 7.25 19.71 -5.43
C ASN A 101 5.90 19.01 -5.65
N VAL A 102 4.95 19.78 -6.23
CA VAL A 102 3.64 19.38 -6.82
C VAL A 102 2.70 18.66 -5.84
N PRO A 103 1.67 19.33 -5.28
CA PRO A 103 0.70 18.64 -4.46
C PRO A 103 0.02 17.53 -5.31
N PRO A 104 -0.18 16.32 -4.75
CA PRO A 104 -0.99 15.28 -5.39
C PRO A 104 -2.42 15.79 -5.63
N VAL A 105 -3.29 14.92 -6.18
CA VAL A 105 -4.74 15.16 -6.23
C VAL A 105 -5.18 15.77 -4.90
N SER A 106 -5.70 17.01 -4.91
CA SER A 106 -6.04 17.69 -3.67
C SER A 106 -7.33 17.11 -3.09
N PRO A 107 -7.55 17.15 -1.76
CA PRO A 107 -8.83 16.77 -1.17
C PRO A 107 -10.03 17.48 -1.82
N GLU A 108 -9.88 18.76 -2.21
CA GLU A 108 -10.92 19.52 -2.91
C GLU A 108 -11.22 18.93 -4.29
N TYR A 109 -10.21 18.44 -4.99
CA TYR A 109 -10.41 17.71 -6.25
C TYR A 109 -11.25 16.46 -6.01
N VAL A 110 -10.89 15.65 -5.00
CA VAL A 110 -11.65 14.43 -4.68
C VAL A 110 -13.10 14.76 -4.35
N VAL A 111 -13.37 15.79 -3.54
CA VAL A 111 -14.73 16.25 -3.20
C VAL A 111 -15.54 16.61 -4.45
N ARG A 112 -14.92 17.22 -5.46
CA ARG A 112 -15.60 17.63 -6.69
C ARG A 112 -15.85 16.47 -7.66
N HIS A 113 -14.93 15.50 -7.71
CA HIS A 113 -14.89 14.51 -8.79
C HIS A 113 -15.20 13.06 -8.34
N TRP A 114 -15.39 12.77 -7.04
CA TRP A 114 -15.62 11.39 -6.55
C TRP A 114 -16.83 10.69 -7.19
N GLN A 115 -17.85 11.44 -7.63
CA GLN A 115 -19.01 10.88 -8.31
C GLN A 115 -18.74 10.56 -9.79
N GLU A 116 -17.68 11.09 -10.39
CA GLU A 116 -17.39 10.88 -11.80
C GLU A 116 -16.85 9.47 -12.04
N ASP A 117 -17.45 8.78 -13.01
CA ASP A 117 -17.06 7.42 -13.39
C ASP A 117 -15.62 7.35 -13.94
N ALA A 118 -15.17 8.42 -14.60
CA ALA A 118 -13.79 8.55 -15.08
C ALA A 118 -12.78 8.63 -13.92
N PHE A 119 -13.06 9.43 -12.89
CA PHE A 119 -12.19 9.53 -11.72
C PHE A 119 -12.25 8.26 -10.86
N PHE A 120 -13.41 7.61 -10.74
CA PHE A 120 -13.53 6.30 -10.12
C PHE A 120 -12.63 5.26 -10.80
N GLY A 121 -12.67 5.19 -12.13
CA GLY A 121 -11.89 4.22 -12.90
C GLY A 121 -10.40 4.52 -12.95
N GLU A 122 -10.00 5.79 -13.06
CA GLU A 122 -8.59 6.20 -13.06
C GLU A 122 -7.84 5.74 -11.81
N GLN A 123 -8.49 5.75 -10.64
CA GLN A 123 -7.87 5.36 -9.38
C GLN A 123 -7.39 3.90 -9.35
N PHE A 124 -7.91 3.02 -10.22
CA PHE A 124 -7.37 1.66 -10.39
C PHE A 124 -6.02 1.61 -11.10
N LEU A 125 -5.64 2.67 -11.82
CA LEU A 125 -4.39 2.79 -12.58
C LEU A 125 -3.39 3.73 -11.91
N SER A 126 -3.87 4.80 -11.30
CA SER A 126 -3.06 5.91 -10.78
C SER A 126 -3.42 6.31 -9.34
N GLY A 127 -4.28 5.55 -8.65
CA GLY A 127 -4.54 5.73 -7.21
C GLY A 127 -3.54 4.98 -6.32
N VAL A 128 -3.92 4.74 -5.06
CA VAL A 128 -3.08 4.07 -4.05
C VAL A 128 -2.99 2.54 -4.19
N ASN A 129 -3.86 1.91 -4.98
CA ASN A 129 -3.84 0.45 -5.18
C ASN A 129 -3.73 0.00 -6.65
N PRO A 130 -2.68 0.40 -7.40
CA PRO A 130 -2.57 0.15 -8.84
C PRO A 130 -2.16 -1.31 -9.21
N VAL A 131 -2.36 -2.25 -8.29
CA VAL A 131 -1.87 -3.64 -8.39
C VAL A 131 -2.98 -4.70 -8.48
N LEU A 132 -4.26 -4.30 -8.37
CA LEU A 132 -5.40 -5.23 -8.39
C LEU A 132 -5.95 -5.46 -9.80
N LEU A 133 -6.14 -4.37 -10.55
CA LEU A 133 -6.78 -4.37 -11.87
C LEU A 133 -6.07 -5.34 -12.84
N ARG A 134 -6.87 -6.12 -13.58
CA ARG A 134 -6.41 -7.05 -14.61
C ARG A 134 -7.29 -7.02 -15.84
N ARG A 135 -6.71 -7.27 -17.00
CA ARG A 135 -7.46 -7.42 -18.25
C ARG A 135 -8.36 -8.66 -18.18
N CYS A 136 -9.63 -8.49 -18.55
CA CYS A 136 -10.62 -9.54 -18.55
C CYS A 136 -10.83 -10.07 -19.97
N ARG A 137 -10.37 -11.30 -20.23
CA ARG A 137 -10.60 -12.00 -21.51
C ARG A 137 -11.82 -12.90 -21.51
N ARG A 138 -12.29 -13.26 -20.32
CA ARG A 138 -13.47 -14.10 -20.07
C ARG A 138 -14.03 -13.70 -18.71
N LEU A 139 -15.34 -13.48 -18.67
CA LEU A 139 -16.03 -13.17 -17.42
C LEU A 139 -15.95 -14.37 -16.46
N PRO A 140 -15.72 -14.14 -15.16
CA PRO A 140 -15.88 -15.17 -14.14
C PRO A 140 -17.29 -15.77 -14.20
N PRO A 141 -17.46 -17.09 -13.96
CA PRO A 141 -18.77 -17.73 -14.01
C PRO A 141 -19.75 -17.18 -12.96
N ASN A 142 -19.22 -16.64 -11.87
CA ASN A 142 -19.98 -16.01 -10.79
C ASN A 142 -20.28 -14.52 -11.05
N PHE A 143 -19.98 -13.99 -12.25
CA PHE A 143 -20.27 -12.61 -12.64
C PHE A 143 -21.06 -12.59 -13.96
N PRO A 144 -22.39 -12.80 -13.92
CA PRO A 144 -23.24 -13.04 -15.09
C PRO A 144 -23.61 -11.75 -15.85
N VAL A 145 -22.62 -10.94 -16.20
CA VAL A 145 -22.82 -9.73 -17.03
C VAL A 145 -23.10 -10.15 -18.48
N SER A 146 -24.26 -9.77 -19.00
CA SER A 146 -24.65 -10.02 -20.39
C SER A 146 -24.37 -8.81 -21.29
N GLU A 147 -24.33 -9.03 -22.60
CA GLU A 147 -24.22 -7.95 -23.61
C GLU A 147 -25.31 -6.88 -23.40
N ALA A 148 -26.55 -7.29 -23.14
CA ALA A 148 -27.66 -6.37 -22.94
C ALA A 148 -27.50 -5.46 -21.72
N VAL A 149 -26.86 -5.96 -20.65
CA VAL A 149 -26.65 -5.20 -19.41
C VAL A 149 -25.72 -4.00 -19.63
N VAL A 150 -24.70 -4.15 -20.47
CA VAL A 150 -23.66 -3.11 -20.67
C VAL A 150 -23.76 -2.38 -22.00
N ALA A 151 -24.63 -2.82 -22.91
CA ALA A 151 -24.88 -2.17 -24.19
C ALA A 151 -25.18 -0.66 -24.08
N PRO A 152 -25.98 -0.18 -23.09
CA PRO A 152 -26.22 1.26 -22.94
C PRO A 152 -24.94 2.08 -22.66
N SER A 153 -23.98 1.50 -21.93
CA SER A 153 -22.70 2.15 -21.62
C SER A 153 -21.69 2.06 -22.78
N LEU A 154 -21.72 0.97 -23.54
CA LEU A 154 -20.80 0.74 -24.67
C LEU A 154 -21.25 1.45 -25.95
N GLY A 155 -22.55 1.69 -26.09
CA GLY A 155 -23.16 2.24 -27.29
C GLY A 155 -23.25 1.24 -28.44
N PRO A 156 -23.89 1.62 -29.57
CA PRO A 156 -24.22 0.70 -30.66
C PRO A 156 -23.02 0.31 -31.54
N ALA A 157 -21.89 1.00 -31.42
CA ALA A 157 -20.73 0.80 -32.28
C ALA A 157 -19.92 -0.47 -31.95
N THR A 158 -20.08 -1.01 -30.73
CA THR A 158 -19.30 -2.14 -30.23
C THR A 158 -20.15 -3.08 -29.38
N SER A 159 -19.54 -4.13 -28.86
CA SER A 159 -20.16 -5.07 -27.93
C SER A 159 -19.14 -5.47 -26.86
N LEU A 160 -19.62 -6.00 -25.73
CA LEU A 160 -18.76 -6.48 -24.66
C LEU A 160 -17.76 -7.52 -25.19
N ARG A 161 -18.22 -8.49 -25.98
CA ARG A 161 -17.37 -9.49 -26.63
C ARG A 161 -16.27 -8.85 -27.47
N ARG A 162 -16.61 -7.89 -28.34
CA ARG A 162 -15.63 -7.20 -29.20
C ARG A 162 -14.59 -6.45 -28.37
N GLU A 163 -15.02 -5.73 -27.32
CA GLU A 163 -14.11 -5.02 -26.43
C GLU A 163 -13.23 -5.96 -25.59
N MET A 164 -13.73 -7.14 -25.20
CA MET A 164 -12.94 -8.18 -24.52
C MET A 164 -11.89 -8.79 -25.46
N GLU A 165 -12.26 -9.08 -26.71
CA GLU A 165 -11.35 -9.58 -27.75
C GLU A 165 -10.26 -8.54 -28.10
N ALA A 166 -10.64 -7.26 -28.20
CA ALA A 166 -9.72 -6.13 -28.37
C ALA A 166 -8.82 -5.90 -27.15
N GLY A 167 -9.21 -6.42 -25.98
CA GLY A 167 -8.47 -6.32 -24.74
C GLY A 167 -8.68 -5.01 -23.98
N ASN A 168 -9.80 -4.34 -24.22
CA ASN A 168 -10.18 -3.07 -23.60
C ASN A 168 -11.02 -3.24 -22.32
N ILE A 169 -11.40 -4.48 -21.96
CA ILE A 169 -12.17 -4.78 -20.75
C ILE A 169 -11.25 -5.26 -19.63
N TYR A 170 -11.50 -4.74 -18.43
CA TYR A 170 -10.75 -5.00 -17.22
C TYR A 170 -11.68 -5.42 -16.08
N LEU A 171 -11.13 -6.13 -15.11
CA LEU A 171 -11.84 -6.60 -13.92
C LEU A 171 -11.04 -6.24 -12.67
N ALA A 172 -11.73 -5.64 -11.70
CA ALA A 172 -11.32 -5.58 -10.32
C ALA A 172 -12.15 -6.60 -9.51
N ASP A 173 -11.48 -7.59 -8.92
CA ASP A 173 -12.10 -8.71 -8.22
C ASP A 173 -11.63 -8.74 -6.77
N TYR A 174 -12.58 -8.54 -5.86
CA TYR A 174 -12.37 -8.47 -4.42
C TYR A 174 -12.84 -9.74 -3.70
N GLY A 175 -12.92 -10.88 -4.39
CA GLY A 175 -13.30 -12.15 -3.78
C GLY A 175 -12.43 -12.59 -2.59
N VAL A 176 -11.24 -12.00 -2.45
CA VAL A 176 -10.40 -12.15 -1.24
C VAL A 176 -11.08 -11.63 0.04
N LEU A 177 -12.13 -10.82 -0.05
CA LEU A 177 -12.91 -10.32 1.09
C LEU A 177 -14.11 -11.21 1.45
N GLN A 178 -14.46 -12.21 0.64
CA GLN A 178 -15.65 -13.04 0.87
C GLN A 178 -15.59 -13.71 2.25
N GLY A 179 -16.59 -13.44 3.10
CA GLY A 179 -16.68 -14.01 4.45
C GLY A 179 -15.54 -13.60 5.38
N ILE A 180 -14.91 -12.44 5.17
CA ILE A 180 -14.00 -11.87 6.18
C ILE A 180 -14.82 -11.44 7.39
N PRO A 181 -14.40 -11.79 8.63
CA PRO A 181 -15.06 -11.31 9.83
C PRO A 181 -15.04 -9.78 9.90
N THR A 182 -16.19 -9.19 10.22
CA THR A 182 -16.29 -7.75 10.48
C THR A 182 -16.21 -7.44 11.97
N ALA A 183 -16.09 -6.16 12.30
CA ALA A 183 -15.94 -5.68 13.66
C ALA A 183 -17.21 -4.94 14.13
N LEU A 184 -17.29 -4.73 15.45
CA LEU A 184 -18.18 -3.73 16.01
C LEU A 184 -17.40 -2.43 16.15
N ILE A 185 -17.95 -1.32 15.66
CA ILE A 185 -17.45 0.03 15.91
C ILE A 185 -18.54 0.77 16.67
N ASP A 186 -18.20 1.28 17.87
CA ASP A 186 -19.15 1.91 18.80
C ASP A 186 -20.41 1.05 19.07
N GLY A 187 -20.20 -0.26 19.23
CA GLY A 187 -21.28 -1.23 19.47
C GLY A 187 -22.16 -1.52 18.25
N ARG A 188 -21.86 -0.96 17.07
CA ARG A 188 -22.61 -1.21 15.83
C ARG A 188 -21.84 -2.13 14.88
N PRO A 189 -22.52 -3.06 14.20
CA PRO A 189 -21.88 -3.90 13.19
C PRO A 189 -21.38 -3.06 12.02
N THR A 190 -20.19 -3.41 11.53
CA THR A 190 -19.72 -2.96 10.23
C THR A 190 -19.89 -4.05 9.18
N PHE A 191 -19.92 -3.62 7.93
CA PHE A 191 -20.20 -4.48 6.78
C PHE A 191 -19.09 -4.38 5.74
N VAL A 192 -18.81 -5.50 5.09
CA VAL A 192 -17.78 -5.63 4.04
C VAL A 192 -18.40 -6.38 2.86
N ALA A 193 -18.27 -5.81 1.67
CA ALA A 193 -18.63 -6.46 0.42
C ALA A 193 -17.40 -7.15 -0.21
N ALA A 194 -17.64 -8.11 -1.10
CA ALA A 194 -16.60 -8.75 -1.92
C ALA A 194 -16.89 -8.53 -3.42
N PRO A 195 -16.83 -7.28 -3.91
CA PRO A 195 -17.37 -6.96 -5.21
C PRO A 195 -16.57 -7.48 -6.40
N LEU A 196 -17.25 -7.55 -7.55
CA LEU A 196 -16.70 -7.69 -8.89
C LEU A 196 -17.06 -6.41 -9.65
N CYS A 197 -16.06 -5.71 -10.18
CA CYS A 197 -16.25 -4.47 -10.95
C CYS A 197 -15.64 -4.61 -12.34
N LEU A 198 -16.48 -4.56 -13.36
CA LEU A 198 -16.10 -4.59 -14.77
C LEU A 198 -15.84 -3.16 -15.26
N LEU A 199 -14.72 -2.94 -15.94
CA LEU A 199 -14.35 -1.64 -16.48
C LEU A 199 -13.98 -1.70 -17.97
N HIS A 200 -14.20 -0.63 -18.69
CA HIS A 200 -13.89 -0.45 -20.12
C HIS A 200 -12.93 0.71 -20.33
N GLN A 201 -11.81 0.45 -21.00
CA GLN A 201 -10.90 1.49 -21.45
C GLN A 201 -11.33 2.04 -22.81
N ARG A 202 -11.75 3.30 -22.82
CA ARG A 202 -12.14 4.02 -24.04
C ARG A 202 -10.92 4.39 -24.89
N PRO A 203 -11.10 4.71 -26.19
CA PRO A 203 -9.99 5.12 -27.06
C PRO A 203 -9.20 6.33 -26.55
N ASN A 204 -9.85 7.28 -25.87
CA ASN A 204 -9.22 8.45 -25.26
C ASN A 204 -8.36 8.12 -24.02
N GLY A 205 -8.45 6.90 -23.49
CA GLY A 205 -7.67 6.41 -22.36
C GLY A 205 -8.44 6.29 -21.05
N ASP A 206 -9.63 6.89 -20.95
CA ASP A 206 -10.48 6.80 -19.76
C ASP A 206 -10.83 5.35 -19.47
N LEU A 207 -10.75 4.97 -18.21
CA LEU A 207 -11.25 3.69 -17.71
C LEU A 207 -12.59 3.94 -17.03
N LEU A 208 -13.67 3.37 -17.55
CA LEU A 208 -15.02 3.57 -17.01
C LEU A 208 -15.61 2.28 -16.44
N PRO A 209 -16.29 2.31 -15.28
CA PRO A 209 -17.09 1.20 -14.79
C PRO A 209 -18.27 0.88 -15.72
N LEU A 210 -18.48 -0.40 -16.01
CA LEU A 210 -19.61 -0.91 -16.79
C LEU A 210 -20.66 -1.59 -15.92
N ALA A 211 -20.21 -2.41 -14.97
CA ALA A 211 -21.09 -3.19 -14.11
C ALA A 211 -20.40 -3.51 -12.78
N ILE A 212 -21.18 -3.54 -11.70
CA ILE A 212 -20.74 -3.90 -10.35
C ILE A 212 -21.68 -4.95 -9.79
N GLN A 213 -21.12 -6.04 -9.25
CA GLN A 213 -21.83 -6.99 -8.39
C GLN A 213 -21.18 -6.92 -7.00
N LEU A 214 -21.96 -6.74 -5.94
CA LEU A 214 -21.42 -6.51 -4.58
C LEU A 214 -21.11 -7.81 -3.81
N SER A 215 -21.48 -8.96 -4.37
CA SER A 215 -21.26 -10.30 -3.82
C SER A 215 -20.49 -11.18 -4.79
N GLN A 216 -19.75 -12.17 -4.28
CA GLN A 216 -19.18 -13.23 -5.11
C GLN A 216 -20.22 -14.27 -5.54
N GLU A 217 -21.37 -14.32 -4.89
CA GLU A 217 -22.46 -15.24 -5.19
C GLU A 217 -23.56 -14.50 -5.95
N PRO A 218 -23.79 -14.81 -7.24
CA PRO A 218 -24.86 -14.17 -8.00
C PRO A 218 -26.22 -14.67 -7.54
N GLY A 219 -27.25 -13.82 -7.64
CA GLY A 219 -28.61 -14.18 -7.30
C GLY A 219 -29.53 -12.97 -7.21
N PRO A 220 -30.83 -13.17 -6.91
CA PRO A 220 -31.81 -12.09 -6.81
C PRO A 220 -31.44 -11.01 -5.79
N SER A 221 -30.73 -11.38 -4.72
CA SER A 221 -30.23 -10.47 -3.68
C SER A 221 -28.87 -9.85 -3.99
N ALA A 222 -28.25 -10.18 -5.13
CA ALA A 222 -26.96 -9.65 -5.59
C ALA A 222 -27.11 -9.11 -7.03
N PRO A 223 -27.91 -8.04 -7.23
CA PRO A 223 -28.17 -7.50 -8.56
C PRO A 223 -26.90 -6.93 -9.20
N LEU A 224 -26.91 -6.84 -10.53
CA LEU A 224 -25.91 -6.12 -11.30
C LEU A 224 -26.26 -4.62 -11.33
N PHE A 225 -25.41 -3.82 -10.70
CA PHE A 225 -25.50 -2.37 -10.73
C PHE A 225 -24.77 -1.83 -11.96
N VAL A 226 -25.36 -0.85 -12.64
CA VAL A 226 -24.83 -0.23 -13.86
C VAL A 226 -24.94 1.29 -13.79
N PRO A 227 -24.17 2.05 -14.59
CA PRO A 227 -24.20 3.52 -14.57
C PRO A 227 -25.57 4.16 -14.84
N GLN A 228 -26.50 3.43 -15.46
CA GLN A 228 -27.86 3.88 -15.76
C GLN A 228 -28.83 3.75 -14.58
N ASP A 229 -28.39 3.13 -13.48
CA ASP A 229 -29.20 3.01 -12.27
C ASP A 229 -29.42 4.38 -11.59
N PRO A 230 -30.42 4.50 -10.69
CA PRO A 230 -30.66 5.74 -9.96
C PRO A 230 -29.35 6.32 -9.35
N PRO A 231 -29.12 7.64 -9.42
CA PRO A 231 -27.80 8.22 -9.15
C PRO A 231 -27.18 7.84 -7.80
N TRP A 232 -27.96 7.90 -6.72
CA TRP A 232 -27.49 7.53 -5.38
C TRP A 232 -27.25 6.02 -5.21
N LEU A 233 -27.99 5.19 -5.94
CA LEU A 233 -27.76 3.74 -5.95
C LEU A 233 -26.45 3.40 -6.68
N TRP A 234 -26.23 4.02 -7.85
CA TRP A 234 -24.98 3.85 -8.59
C TRP A 234 -23.77 4.37 -7.80
N ALA A 235 -23.91 5.54 -7.16
CA ALA A 235 -22.91 6.09 -6.26
C ALA A 235 -22.61 5.10 -5.12
N LEU A 236 -23.62 4.56 -4.45
CA LEU A 236 -23.43 3.60 -3.36
C LEU A 236 -22.72 2.31 -3.83
N ALA A 237 -23.08 1.77 -5.00
CA ALA A 237 -22.40 0.60 -5.57
C ALA A 237 -20.90 0.86 -5.79
N LYS A 238 -20.53 2.05 -6.29
CA LYS A 238 -19.13 2.47 -6.41
C LYS A 238 -18.46 2.64 -5.05
N VAL A 239 -19.12 3.26 -4.07
CA VAL A 239 -18.61 3.43 -2.70
C VAL A 239 -18.29 2.08 -2.06
N TRP A 240 -19.10 1.05 -2.28
CA TRP A 240 -18.79 -0.32 -1.83
C TRP A 240 -17.52 -0.90 -2.47
N VAL A 241 -17.32 -0.65 -3.77
CA VAL A 241 -16.05 -1.02 -4.44
C VAL A 241 -14.88 -0.26 -3.83
N ARG A 242 -15.04 1.02 -3.53
CA ARG A 242 -14.02 1.83 -2.86
C ARG A 242 -13.74 1.36 -1.42
N SER A 243 -14.75 0.89 -0.69
CA SER A 243 -14.57 0.29 0.62
C SER A 243 -13.76 -1.01 0.54
N ALA A 244 -14.11 -1.88 -0.40
CA ALA A 244 -13.37 -3.10 -0.66
C ALA A 244 -11.91 -2.81 -1.09
N GLU A 245 -11.72 -1.78 -1.91
CA GLU A 245 -10.39 -1.30 -2.31
C GLU A 245 -9.58 -0.85 -1.11
N PHE A 246 -10.14 -0.04 -0.21
CA PHE A 246 -9.49 0.38 1.03
C PHE A 246 -9.00 -0.83 1.85
N GLN A 247 -9.86 -1.84 2.07
CA GLN A 247 -9.46 -3.02 2.84
C GLN A 247 -8.33 -3.82 2.20
N VAL A 248 -8.41 -4.05 0.89
CA VAL A 248 -7.38 -4.82 0.16
C VAL A 248 -6.08 -4.02 0.05
N HIS A 249 -6.18 -2.72 -0.20
CA HIS A 249 -5.05 -1.81 -0.24
C HIS A 249 -4.30 -1.83 1.08
N GLU A 250 -4.94 -1.47 2.19
CA GLU A 250 -4.28 -1.35 3.49
C GLU A 250 -3.74 -2.70 3.96
N ALA A 251 -4.57 -3.76 3.93
CA ALA A 251 -4.18 -5.05 4.48
C ALA A 251 -3.17 -5.81 3.61
N LEU A 252 -3.36 -5.80 2.28
CA LEU A 252 -2.62 -6.69 1.40
C LEU A 252 -1.55 -5.97 0.59
N THR A 253 -1.88 -4.82 0.01
CA THR A 253 -0.94 -4.09 -0.83
C THR A 253 0.06 -3.29 -0.02
N HIS A 254 -0.39 -2.60 1.02
CA HIS A 254 0.44 -1.78 1.88
C HIS A 254 1.07 -2.62 3.01
N LEU A 255 0.28 -3.16 3.95
CA LEU A 255 0.79 -3.89 5.10
C LEU A 255 1.52 -5.19 4.71
N LEU A 256 0.84 -6.14 4.05
CA LEU A 256 1.47 -7.44 3.75
C LEU A 256 2.66 -7.31 2.79
N ARG A 257 2.49 -6.67 1.62
CA ARG A 257 3.52 -6.68 0.57
C ARG A 257 4.69 -5.73 0.83
N SER A 258 4.45 -4.60 1.49
CA SER A 258 5.50 -3.60 1.73
C SER A 258 6.10 -3.76 3.12
N HIS A 259 5.29 -3.73 4.17
CA HIS A 259 5.76 -3.79 5.56
C HIS A 259 6.19 -5.19 6.00
N LEU A 260 5.26 -6.16 6.03
CA LEU A 260 5.53 -7.49 6.61
C LEU A 260 6.61 -8.26 5.82
N LEU A 261 6.54 -8.24 4.49
CA LEU A 261 7.60 -8.82 3.67
C LEU A 261 8.92 -8.04 3.80
N GLY A 262 8.85 -6.70 3.87
CA GLY A 262 10.02 -5.86 4.09
C GLY A 262 10.75 -6.17 5.40
N GLU A 263 9.99 -6.41 6.48
CA GLU A 263 10.53 -6.80 7.78
C GLU A 263 11.22 -8.17 7.72
N VAL A 264 10.63 -9.16 7.03
CA VAL A 264 11.30 -10.46 6.84
C VAL A 264 12.58 -10.31 6.00
N PHE A 265 12.58 -9.47 4.95
CA PHE A 265 13.79 -9.20 4.18
C PHE A 265 14.87 -8.54 5.04
N ALA A 266 14.50 -7.60 5.90
CA ALA A 266 15.40 -6.94 6.84
C ALA A 266 16.01 -7.94 7.82
N LEU A 267 15.18 -8.71 8.52
CA LEU A 267 15.63 -9.70 9.51
C LEU A 267 16.50 -10.79 8.88
N ALA A 268 16.11 -11.33 7.72
CA ALA A 268 16.94 -12.32 7.03
C ALA A 268 18.29 -11.73 6.61
N THR A 269 18.31 -10.47 6.14
CA THR A 269 19.56 -9.76 5.79
C THR A 269 20.47 -9.62 7.00
N LEU A 270 19.93 -9.19 8.15
CA LEU A 270 20.69 -9.02 9.39
C LEU A 270 21.19 -10.34 9.98
N ARG A 271 20.43 -11.44 9.84
CA ARG A 271 20.76 -12.76 10.41
C ARG A 271 21.68 -13.61 9.54
N ARG A 272 21.61 -13.45 8.21
CA ARG A 272 22.26 -14.37 7.25
C ARG A 272 23.40 -13.78 6.45
N LEU A 273 23.50 -12.46 6.34
CA LEU A 273 24.53 -11.81 5.56
C LEU A 273 25.43 -10.99 6.51
N PRO A 274 26.73 -11.31 6.64
CA PRO A 274 27.63 -10.54 7.47
C PRO A 274 27.85 -9.13 6.90
N PRO A 275 28.26 -8.13 7.70
CA PRO A 275 28.44 -6.74 7.25
C PRO A 275 29.41 -6.56 6.07
N GLN A 276 30.34 -7.50 5.89
CA GLN A 276 31.31 -7.53 4.80
C GLN A 276 30.68 -8.01 3.47
N HIS A 277 29.60 -8.78 3.54
CA HIS A 277 28.96 -9.39 2.38
C HIS A 277 28.41 -8.31 1.41
N PRO A 278 28.64 -8.41 0.09
CA PRO A 278 28.21 -7.38 -0.86
C PRO A 278 26.69 -7.18 -0.89
N LEU A 279 25.90 -8.22 -0.65
CA LEU A 279 24.44 -8.09 -0.52
C LEU A 279 24.02 -7.35 0.75
N PHE A 280 24.70 -7.56 1.89
CA PHE A 280 24.40 -6.81 3.11
C PHE A 280 24.60 -5.31 2.85
N LYS A 281 25.79 -4.94 2.32
CA LYS A 281 26.14 -3.56 1.99
C LYS A 281 25.16 -2.91 0.99
N LEU A 282 24.63 -3.70 0.06
CA LEU A 282 23.63 -3.25 -0.92
C LEU A 282 22.24 -3.08 -0.29
N LEU A 283 21.82 -3.99 0.59
CA LEU A 283 20.45 -4.08 1.10
C LEU A 283 20.22 -3.27 2.37
N VAL A 284 21.22 -3.09 3.23
CA VAL A 284 21.04 -2.43 4.54
C VAL A 284 20.46 -1.00 4.46
N PRO A 285 20.74 -0.15 3.44
CA PRO A 285 20.07 1.14 3.33
C PRO A 285 18.56 1.00 3.03
N HIS A 286 18.13 -0.12 2.47
CA HIS A 286 16.75 -0.43 2.10
C HIS A 286 15.95 -1.13 3.22
N THR A 287 16.56 -1.33 4.39
CA THR A 287 15.93 -1.95 5.57
C THR A 287 15.85 -0.99 6.76
N ARG A 288 16.27 0.26 6.57
CA ARG A 288 16.33 1.28 7.63
C ARG A 288 14.93 1.52 8.20
N PHE A 289 14.81 1.48 9.53
CA PHE A 289 13.57 1.66 10.28
C PHE A 289 12.44 0.64 10.03
N THR A 290 12.60 -0.30 9.10
CA THR A 290 11.54 -1.26 8.75
C THR A 290 11.13 -2.15 9.92
N VAL A 291 12.08 -2.59 10.75
CA VAL A 291 11.76 -3.38 11.95
C VAL A 291 11.10 -2.51 13.03
N GLN A 292 11.59 -1.29 13.21
CA GLN A 292 11.07 -0.33 14.18
C GLN A 292 9.63 0.05 13.88
N ILE A 293 9.32 0.44 12.64
CA ILE A 293 7.95 0.80 12.26
C ILE A 293 7.02 -0.41 12.33
N GLY A 294 7.50 -1.61 11.97
CA GLY A 294 6.76 -2.86 12.16
C GLY A 294 6.38 -3.12 13.63
N ALA A 295 7.31 -2.87 14.56
CA ALA A 295 7.06 -2.99 16.00
C ALA A 295 6.04 -1.94 16.48
N LEU A 296 6.16 -0.68 16.06
CA LEU A 296 5.21 0.38 16.40
C LEU A 296 3.81 0.09 15.85
N ALA A 297 3.71 -0.37 14.60
CA ALA A 297 2.43 -0.76 14.01
C ALA A 297 1.78 -1.89 14.82
N ARG A 298 2.52 -2.92 15.22
CA ARG A 298 1.97 -3.98 16.08
C ARG A 298 1.50 -3.47 17.44
N ARG A 299 2.21 -2.51 18.03
CA ARG A 299 1.91 -1.96 19.36
C ARG A 299 0.72 -1.01 19.37
N PHE A 300 0.59 -0.16 18.35
CA PHE A 300 -0.35 0.98 18.38
C PHE A 300 -1.44 0.93 17.30
N LEU A 301 -1.19 0.24 16.18
CA LEU A 301 -2.13 0.18 15.07
C LEU A 301 -2.89 -1.16 15.06
N LEU A 302 -2.18 -2.28 15.18
CA LEU A 302 -2.72 -3.63 14.97
C LEU A 302 -3.14 -4.34 16.27
N ASN A 303 -2.91 -3.71 17.42
CA ASN A 303 -3.28 -4.21 18.74
C ASN A 303 -4.82 -4.19 18.93
N PRO A 304 -5.36 -4.94 19.92
CA PRO A 304 -6.76 -4.78 20.32
C PRO A 304 -7.08 -3.32 20.65
N GLY A 305 -8.14 -2.77 20.05
CA GLY A 305 -8.51 -1.35 20.20
C GLY A 305 -7.75 -0.40 19.27
N GLY A 306 -6.78 -0.89 18.49
CA GLY A 306 -6.08 -0.10 17.47
C GLY A 306 -6.97 0.27 16.28
N ALA A 307 -6.49 1.21 15.45
CA ALA A 307 -7.25 1.86 14.39
C ALA A 307 -7.36 1.04 13.08
N VAL A 308 -7.71 -0.24 13.19
CA VAL A 308 -7.93 -1.14 12.04
C VAL A 308 -9.42 -1.27 11.75
N ALA A 309 -9.86 -0.84 10.57
CA ALA A 309 -11.28 -0.76 10.24
C ALA A 309 -12.01 -2.12 10.16
N LEU A 310 -11.32 -3.19 9.73
CA LEU A 310 -11.83 -4.58 9.79
C LEU A 310 -11.83 -5.18 11.21
N GLY A 311 -11.28 -4.46 12.18
CA GLY A 311 -10.82 -5.01 13.44
C GLY A 311 -9.69 -6.04 13.26
N ARG A 312 -9.08 -6.43 14.38
CA ARG A 312 -7.92 -7.34 14.41
C ARG A 312 -8.21 -8.69 13.76
N ARG A 313 -9.36 -9.31 14.06
CA ARG A 313 -9.73 -10.62 13.52
C ARG A 313 -9.91 -10.60 12.00
N GLY A 314 -10.62 -9.60 11.47
CA GLY A 314 -10.84 -9.44 10.04
C GLY A 314 -9.53 -9.19 9.29
N LEU A 315 -8.68 -8.31 9.83
CA LEU A 315 -7.36 -8.03 9.25
C LEU A 315 -6.48 -9.27 9.20
N LEU A 316 -6.33 -10.00 10.30
CA LEU A 316 -5.49 -11.21 10.34
C LEU A 316 -6.01 -12.28 9.37
N ALA A 317 -7.33 -12.48 9.30
CA ALA A 317 -7.94 -13.40 8.34
C ALA A 317 -7.66 -12.99 6.89
N LEU A 318 -7.73 -11.69 6.59
CA LEU A 318 -7.46 -11.15 5.26
C LEU A 318 -5.98 -11.29 4.90
N VAL A 319 -5.06 -10.90 5.79
CA VAL A 319 -3.61 -11.06 5.60
C VAL A 319 -3.24 -12.52 5.38
N ALA A 320 -3.77 -13.45 6.19
CA ALA A 320 -3.54 -14.89 6.03
C ALA A 320 -4.04 -15.41 4.67
N ARG A 321 -5.20 -14.92 4.19
CA ARG A 321 -5.73 -15.28 2.87
C ARG A 321 -4.90 -14.67 1.74
N GLY A 322 -4.48 -13.42 1.88
CA GLY A 322 -3.57 -12.72 0.97
C GLY A 322 -2.23 -13.44 0.83
N LEU A 323 -1.63 -13.86 1.95
CA LEU A 323 -0.39 -14.62 1.96
C LEU A 323 -0.55 -15.98 1.27
N ARG A 324 -1.68 -16.68 1.48
CA ARG A 324 -2.00 -17.91 0.74
C ARG A 324 -2.12 -17.66 -0.77
N ALA A 325 -2.70 -16.53 -1.18
CA ALA A 325 -2.85 -16.16 -2.59
C ALA A 325 -1.57 -15.57 -3.22
N LEU A 326 -0.62 -15.08 -2.41
CA LEU A 326 0.59 -14.41 -2.87
C LEU A 326 1.42 -15.32 -3.79
N ARG A 327 1.96 -14.73 -4.86
CA ARG A 327 2.84 -15.41 -5.82
C ARG A 327 4.06 -14.55 -6.06
N TRP A 328 5.23 -15.15 -6.17
CA TRP A 328 6.48 -14.42 -6.45
C TRP A 328 6.39 -13.51 -7.66
N ARG A 329 5.67 -13.94 -8.71
CA ARG A 329 5.45 -13.12 -9.91
C ARG A 329 4.80 -11.77 -9.62
N SER A 330 3.98 -11.62 -8.56
CA SER A 330 3.35 -10.34 -8.21
C SER A 330 4.30 -9.36 -7.52
N LEU A 331 5.44 -9.85 -7.00
CA LEU A 331 6.50 -9.02 -6.42
C LEU A 331 7.55 -8.61 -7.47
N VAL A 332 7.51 -9.22 -8.66
CA VAL A 332 8.41 -8.91 -9.78
C VAL A 332 7.66 -8.06 -10.81
N LEU A 333 7.76 -6.74 -10.71
CA LEU A 333 6.93 -5.77 -11.47
C LEU A 333 6.73 -6.13 -12.96
N PRO A 334 7.77 -6.42 -13.77
CA PRO A 334 7.54 -6.74 -15.18
C PRO A 334 6.74 -8.03 -15.39
N ARG A 335 6.86 -9.02 -14.48
CA ARG A 335 6.09 -10.26 -14.54
C ARG A 335 4.65 -10.00 -14.12
N ASP A 336 4.44 -9.19 -13.08
CA ASP A 336 3.13 -8.77 -12.60
C ASP A 336 2.32 -8.02 -13.68
N LEU A 337 2.88 -6.95 -14.24
CA LEU A 337 2.23 -6.14 -15.27
C LEU A 337 1.81 -6.97 -16.50
N ARG A 338 2.67 -7.92 -16.92
CA ARG A 338 2.35 -8.84 -18.02
C ARG A 338 1.27 -9.85 -17.64
N HIS A 339 1.36 -10.44 -16.46
CA HIS A 339 0.40 -11.43 -15.98
C HIS A 339 -1.00 -10.81 -15.82
N ARG A 340 -1.10 -9.60 -15.28
CA ARG A 340 -2.37 -8.86 -15.20
C ARG A 340 -2.83 -8.32 -16.56
N GLY A 341 -1.96 -8.27 -17.56
CA GLY A 341 -2.28 -7.75 -18.89
C GLY A 341 -2.43 -6.23 -18.94
N VAL A 342 -1.77 -5.50 -18.02
CA VAL A 342 -1.89 -4.03 -17.89
C VAL A 342 -0.64 -3.26 -18.32
N ALA A 343 0.36 -3.96 -18.86
CA ALA A 343 1.65 -3.37 -19.26
C ALA A 343 1.51 -2.33 -20.40
N ALA A 344 0.46 -2.42 -21.21
CA ALA A 344 0.18 -1.55 -22.36
C ALA A 344 -1.10 -0.70 -22.17
N THR A 345 -1.67 -0.67 -20.97
CA THR A 345 -2.87 0.11 -20.66
C THR A 345 -2.57 1.61 -20.81
N LYS A 346 -3.47 2.35 -21.47
CA LYS A 346 -3.36 3.81 -21.61
C LYS A 346 -3.53 4.49 -20.25
N CYS A 347 -2.99 5.70 -20.09
CA CYS A 347 -3.10 6.50 -18.86
C CYS A 347 -2.65 5.78 -17.57
N HIS A 348 -1.81 4.75 -17.70
CA HIS A 348 -1.32 3.95 -16.58
C HIS A 348 -0.01 4.54 -16.02
N HIS A 349 -0.11 5.66 -15.32
CA HIS A 349 1.05 6.42 -14.83
C HIS A 349 1.93 5.61 -13.87
N PHE A 350 1.33 4.87 -12.91
CA PHE A 350 2.05 3.91 -12.07
C PHE A 350 2.88 2.94 -12.92
N GLY A 351 2.25 2.21 -13.84
CA GLY A 351 2.93 1.21 -14.68
C GLY A 351 4.11 1.80 -15.48
N CYS A 352 3.95 3.01 -16.03
CA CYS A 352 5.01 3.71 -16.75
C CYS A 352 6.20 4.05 -15.85
N ASP A 353 5.94 4.67 -14.69
CA ASP A 353 6.99 5.18 -13.82
C ASP A 353 7.64 4.07 -13.02
N ALA A 354 6.86 3.13 -12.50
CA ALA A 354 7.32 1.91 -11.85
C ALA A 354 8.27 1.14 -12.78
N THR A 355 7.95 1.05 -14.08
CA THR A 355 8.82 0.39 -15.06
C THR A 355 10.15 1.12 -15.23
N LYS A 356 10.17 2.46 -15.24
CA LYS A 356 11.41 3.25 -15.32
C LYS A 356 12.27 3.05 -14.07
N VAL A 357 11.67 3.12 -12.89
CA VAL A 357 12.34 2.94 -11.59
C VAL A 357 12.87 1.50 -11.46
N TRP A 358 12.05 0.48 -11.72
CA TRP A 358 12.46 -0.92 -11.74
C TRP A 358 13.66 -1.16 -12.67
N ARG A 359 13.65 -0.61 -13.89
CA ARG A 359 14.77 -0.74 -14.83
C ARG A 359 16.03 -0.02 -14.33
N ALA A 360 15.89 1.07 -13.57
CA ALA A 360 17.03 1.76 -12.95
C ALA A 360 17.64 0.90 -11.83
N ILE A 361 16.82 0.41 -10.90
CA ILE A 361 17.23 -0.49 -9.81
C ILE A 361 17.88 -1.74 -10.39
N ARG A 362 17.21 -2.43 -11.33
CA ARG A 362 17.73 -3.65 -11.94
C ARG A 362 19.10 -3.45 -12.57
N ARG A 363 19.30 -2.34 -13.30
CA ARG A 363 20.60 -2.04 -13.91
C ARG A 363 21.67 -1.76 -12.87
N PHE A 364 21.34 -1.03 -11.80
CA PHE A 364 22.24 -0.80 -10.68
C PHE A 364 22.66 -2.11 -10.01
N VAL A 365 21.69 -2.94 -9.62
CA VAL A 365 21.90 -4.27 -9.03
C VAL A 365 22.72 -5.16 -9.96
N THR A 366 22.38 -5.22 -11.26
CA THR A 366 23.14 -6.01 -12.25
C THR A 366 24.61 -5.59 -12.26
N SER A 367 24.88 -4.29 -12.40
CA SER A 367 26.26 -3.79 -12.47
C SER A 367 27.02 -3.99 -11.18
N LEU A 368 26.37 -3.84 -10.02
CA LEU A 368 27.03 -3.97 -8.73
C LEU A 368 27.34 -5.43 -8.39
N LEU A 369 26.37 -6.33 -8.57
CA LEU A 369 26.58 -7.76 -8.29
C LEU A 369 27.57 -8.40 -9.28
N SER A 370 27.70 -7.87 -10.51
CA SER A 370 28.71 -8.35 -11.46
C SER A 370 30.15 -8.08 -10.99
N LEU A 371 30.37 -7.18 -10.02
CA LEU A 371 31.70 -6.97 -9.42
C LEU A 371 32.11 -8.10 -8.47
N TYR A 372 31.14 -8.80 -7.87
CA TYR A 372 31.36 -9.79 -6.82
C TYR A 372 31.02 -11.21 -7.26
N TYR A 373 30.10 -11.38 -8.22
CA TYR A 373 29.72 -12.67 -8.80
C TYR A 373 30.12 -12.71 -10.29
N PRO A 374 31.30 -13.26 -10.63
CA PRO A 374 31.78 -13.29 -12.01
C PRO A 374 31.04 -14.29 -12.90
N ALA A 375 30.48 -15.36 -12.32
CA ALA A 375 29.75 -16.42 -13.00
C ALA A 375 28.61 -16.96 -12.13
N ASP A 376 27.72 -17.76 -12.73
CA ASP A 376 26.60 -18.38 -12.03
C ASP A 376 27.06 -19.35 -10.93
N GLY A 377 28.18 -20.06 -11.14
CA GLY A 377 28.78 -20.93 -10.12
C GLY A 377 29.10 -20.20 -8.81
N ALA A 378 29.56 -18.94 -8.87
CA ALA A 378 29.83 -18.13 -7.67
C ALA A 378 28.55 -17.83 -6.87
N VAL A 379 27.39 -17.71 -7.55
CA VAL A 379 26.09 -17.56 -6.88
C VAL A 379 25.68 -18.88 -6.25
N ALA A 380 25.78 -19.99 -6.98
CA ALA A 380 25.35 -21.30 -6.52
C ALA A 380 26.14 -21.83 -5.31
N GLN A 381 27.41 -21.44 -5.20
CA GLN A 381 28.36 -21.85 -4.14
C GLN A 381 28.35 -20.94 -2.91
N ASP A 382 27.76 -19.75 -2.99
CA ASP A 382 27.67 -18.80 -1.87
C ASP A 382 26.66 -19.29 -0.83
N SER A 383 27.15 -19.91 0.24
CA SER A 383 26.32 -20.52 1.28
C SER A 383 25.52 -19.48 2.08
N GLU A 384 26.10 -18.32 2.37
CA GLU A 384 25.43 -17.21 3.09
C GLU A 384 24.23 -16.70 2.28
N LEU A 385 24.41 -16.49 0.98
CA LEU A 385 23.34 -16.16 0.06
C LEU A 385 22.24 -17.25 0.04
N GLN A 386 22.62 -18.52 -0.02
CA GLN A 386 21.62 -19.60 -0.07
C GLN A 386 20.83 -19.70 1.25
N GLU A 387 21.48 -19.53 2.40
CA GLU A 387 20.78 -19.45 3.69
C GLU A 387 19.85 -18.25 3.76
N TRP A 388 20.27 -17.08 3.27
CA TRP A 388 19.46 -15.87 3.20
C TRP A 388 18.16 -16.08 2.41
N VAL A 389 18.26 -16.63 1.18
CA VAL A 389 17.08 -16.93 0.36
C VAL A 389 16.20 -18.00 1.00
N ARG A 390 16.80 -19.03 1.59
CA ARG A 390 16.06 -20.12 2.25
C ARG A 390 15.30 -19.61 3.47
N GLU A 391 15.89 -18.71 4.25
CA GLU A 391 15.20 -18.08 5.38
C GLU A 391 14.00 -17.26 4.91
N ILE A 392 14.16 -16.42 3.87
CA ILE A 392 13.04 -15.67 3.28
C ILE A 392 11.94 -16.62 2.79
N PHE A 393 12.29 -17.68 2.06
CA PHE A 393 11.33 -18.68 1.60
C PHE A 393 10.54 -19.31 2.76
N ARG A 394 11.23 -19.71 3.84
CA ARG A 394 10.62 -20.35 5.01
C ARG A 394 9.79 -19.38 5.84
N ARG A 395 10.27 -18.15 6.09
CA ARG A 395 9.65 -17.19 7.01
C ARG A 395 8.60 -16.31 6.33
N ALA A 396 8.90 -15.73 5.17
CA ALA A 396 7.96 -14.86 4.46
C ALA A 396 6.90 -15.64 3.68
N PHE A 397 7.25 -16.81 3.14
CA PHE A 397 6.35 -17.58 2.27
C PHE A 397 5.92 -18.92 2.86
N LEU A 398 6.23 -19.15 4.15
CA LEU A 398 5.89 -20.36 4.91
C LEU A 398 6.37 -21.65 4.24
N GLY A 399 7.49 -21.58 3.53
CA GLY A 399 8.06 -22.71 2.80
C GLY A 399 7.17 -23.23 1.66
N ARG A 400 6.20 -22.44 1.18
CA ARG A 400 5.17 -22.90 0.24
C ARG A 400 5.68 -22.91 -1.21
N PRO A 401 5.87 -24.08 -1.85
CA PRO A 401 6.36 -24.12 -3.25
C PRO A 401 5.38 -23.46 -4.23
N ARG A 402 4.06 -23.52 -3.94
CA ARG A 402 3.01 -22.89 -4.75
C ARG A 402 3.12 -21.37 -4.85
N SER A 403 3.86 -20.72 -3.95
CA SER A 403 4.15 -19.28 -4.06
C SER A 403 5.04 -18.97 -5.28
N GLY A 404 5.87 -19.93 -5.72
CA GLY A 404 6.84 -19.78 -6.81
C GLY A 404 8.03 -18.87 -6.47
N VAL A 405 8.22 -18.51 -5.20
CA VAL A 405 9.45 -17.83 -4.77
C VAL A 405 10.59 -18.86 -4.72
N PRO A 406 11.79 -18.52 -5.21
CA PRO A 406 12.93 -19.43 -5.14
C PRO A 406 13.32 -19.70 -3.68
N SER A 407 13.60 -20.95 -3.35
CA SER A 407 14.24 -21.37 -2.09
C SER A 407 15.77 -21.44 -2.22
N ARG A 408 16.28 -21.34 -3.45
CA ARG A 408 17.70 -21.33 -3.83
C ARG A 408 17.88 -20.45 -5.07
N LEU A 409 19.03 -19.82 -5.21
CA LEU A 409 19.41 -19.06 -6.40
C LEU A 409 20.67 -19.65 -7.03
N GLU A 410 20.59 -20.05 -8.30
CA GLU A 410 21.70 -20.71 -8.99
C GLU A 410 22.36 -19.82 -10.03
N THR A 411 21.66 -18.80 -10.52
CA THR A 411 22.15 -17.92 -11.58
C THR A 411 22.22 -16.47 -11.13
N ARG A 412 23.16 -15.70 -11.68
CA ARG A 412 23.25 -14.25 -11.47
C ARG A 412 21.99 -13.54 -11.94
N ARG A 413 21.34 -14.06 -12.99
CA ARG A 413 20.08 -13.52 -13.49
C ARG A 413 18.97 -13.60 -12.45
N ASP A 414 18.87 -14.72 -11.75
CA ASP A 414 17.85 -14.93 -10.73
C ASP A 414 18.18 -14.12 -9.47
N LEU A 415 19.45 -14.06 -9.07
CA LEU A 415 19.91 -13.17 -7.99
C LEU A 415 19.61 -11.70 -8.25
N VAL A 416 19.96 -11.19 -9.43
CA VAL A 416 19.64 -9.82 -9.83
C VAL A 416 18.13 -9.57 -9.77
N THR A 417 17.32 -10.52 -10.25
CA THR A 417 15.85 -10.38 -10.24
C THR A 417 15.31 -10.36 -8.81
N PHE A 418 15.82 -11.23 -7.94
CA PHE A 418 15.40 -11.33 -6.54
C PHE A 418 15.75 -10.06 -5.76
N VAL A 419 16.99 -9.61 -5.83
CA VAL A 419 17.46 -8.39 -5.14
C VAL A 419 16.76 -7.14 -5.70
N THR A 420 16.51 -7.08 -7.01
CA THR A 420 15.72 -5.98 -7.60
C THR A 420 14.30 -5.96 -7.03
N ALA A 421 13.67 -7.13 -6.87
CA ALA A 421 12.34 -7.22 -6.30
C ALA A 421 12.34 -6.74 -4.84
N VAL A 422 13.26 -7.22 -4.00
CA VAL A 422 13.40 -6.76 -2.61
C VAL A 422 13.50 -5.23 -2.54
N ILE A 423 14.47 -4.65 -3.25
CA ILE A 423 14.68 -3.19 -3.24
C ILE A 423 13.45 -2.45 -3.74
N PHE A 424 12.82 -2.89 -4.84
CA PHE A 424 11.65 -2.20 -5.40
C PHE A 424 10.44 -2.25 -4.47
N ASN A 425 10.16 -3.40 -3.83
CA ASN A 425 9.00 -3.53 -2.95
C ASN A 425 9.19 -2.72 -1.65
N CYS A 426 10.42 -2.67 -1.12
CA CYS A 426 10.75 -1.89 0.09
C CYS A 426 10.97 -0.39 -0.16
N SER A 427 10.84 0.11 -1.39
CA SER A 427 10.98 1.53 -1.71
C SER A 427 9.82 2.00 -2.58
N ALA A 428 9.95 1.82 -3.90
CA ALA A 428 9.01 2.34 -4.89
C ALA A 428 7.57 1.81 -4.73
N LEU A 429 7.37 0.52 -4.40
CA LEU A 429 6.01 0.02 -4.18
C LEU A 429 5.39 0.66 -2.94
N HIS A 430 6.11 0.65 -1.81
CA HIS A 430 5.65 1.29 -0.57
C HIS A 430 5.27 2.76 -0.82
N ALA A 431 6.16 3.56 -1.39
CA ALA A 431 5.89 4.96 -1.74
C ALA A 431 4.63 5.12 -2.62
N ALA A 432 4.51 4.33 -3.69
CA ALA A 432 3.34 4.37 -4.58
C ALA A 432 2.01 4.05 -3.90
N THR A 433 2.05 3.28 -2.80
CA THR A 433 0.88 2.82 -2.05
C THR A 433 0.65 3.60 -0.77
N ASN A 434 1.64 4.38 -0.31
CA ASN A 434 1.61 5.12 0.95
C ASN A 434 1.33 6.62 0.75
N SER A 435 2.04 7.26 -0.18
CA SER A 435 2.14 8.73 -0.27
C SER A 435 0.85 9.43 -0.73
N GLY A 436 -0.12 8.71 -1.28
CA GLY A 436 -1.41 9.27 -1.73
C GLY A 436 -2.60 8.92 -0.83
N GLN A 437 -2.37 8.20 0.29
CA GLN A 437 -3.44 7.65 1.12
C GLN A 437 -4.31 8.76 1.73
N PHE A 438 -3.68 9.81 2.27
CA PHE A 438 -4.40 10.87 2.93
C PHE A 438 -5.29 11.62 1.94
N GLU A 439 -4.73 12.13 0.85
CA GLU A 439 -5.48 13.02 -0.05
C GLU A 439 -6.63 12.30 -0.75
N LEU A 440 -6.45 11.03 -1.14
CA LEU A 440 -7.52 10.23 -1.74
C LEU A 440 -8.55 9.72 -0.73
N SER A 441 -8.21 9.64 0.57
CA SER A 441 -9.14 9.17 1.60
C SER A 441 -9.78 10.30 2.41
N ALA A 442 -9.29 11.53 2.28
CA ALA A 442 -9.80 12.73 2.94
C ALA A 442 -11.31 12.95 2.72
N PHE A 443 -11.85 12.42 1.61
CA PHE A 443 -13.27 12.38 1.32
C PHE A 443 -13.82 10.96 1.53
N PRO A 444 -14.58 10.68 2.60
CA PRO A 444 -14.96 9.30 2.95
C PRO A 444 -15.69 8.52 1.86
N PRO A 445 -16.60 9.12 1.06
CA PRO A 445 -17.18 8.38 -0.08
C PRO A 445 -16.14 7.88 -1.11
N ASN A 446 -14.97 8.52 -1.22
CA ASN A 446 -13.92 8.07 -2.14
C ASN A 446 -13.08 6.91 -1.57
N ALA A 447 -12.99 6.73 -0.26
CA ALA A 447 -12.27 5.62 0.37
C ALA A 447 -12.84 5.29 1.77
N PRO A 448 -14.06 4.75 1.85
CA PRO A 448 -14.71 4.51 3.13
C PRO A 448 -14.08 3.30 3.84
N ALA A 449 -13.47 3.55 5.00
CA ALA A 449 -12.80 2.52 5.78
C ALA A 449 -13.76 1.48 6.39
N ALA A 450 -15.04 1.82 6.57
CA ALA A 450 -16.07 0.89 7.02
C ALA A 450 -17.44 1.33 6.50
N MET A 451 -18.36 0.39 6.34
CA MET A 451 -19.76 0.67 5.99
C MET A 451 -20.67 0.30 7.16
N ARG A 452 -21.69 1.12 7.43
CA ARG A 452 -22.62 0.97 8.56
C ARG A 452 -23.91 0.23 8.22
N GLU A 453 -24.23 0.14 6.95
CA GLU A 453 -25.40 -0.57 6.44
C GLU A 453 -24.95 -1.73 5.54
N PRO A 454 -25.74 -2.80 5.37
CA PRO A 454 -25.43 -3.87 4.44
C PRO A 454 -25.46 -3.39 2.97
N PRO A 455 -24.80 -4.10 2.05
CA PRO A 455 -24.90 -3.81 0.62
C PRO A 455 -26.36 -3.87 0.13
N PRO A 456 -26.78 -2.97 -0.80
CA PRO A 456 -28.12 -3.01 -1.37
C PRO A 456 -28.38 -4.34 -2.08
N THR A 457 -29.57 -4.91 -1.84
CA THR A 457 -30.00 -6.22 -2.39
C THR A 457 -30.99 -6.10 -3.55
N CYS A 458 -31.42 -4.88 -3.87
CA CYS A 458 -32.32 -4.59 -5.00
C CYS A 458 -31.92 -3.28 -5.69
N LYS A 459 -32.63 -2.92 -6.76
CA LYS A 459 -32.35 -1.73 -7.57
C LYS A 459 -33.29 -0.55 -7.26
N ALA A 460 -33.82 -0.48 -6.04
CA ALA A 460 -34.64 0.65 -5.61
C ALA A 460 -33.83 1.95 -5.58
N ALA A 461 -34.46 3.06 -5.94
CA ALA A 461 -33.82 4.38 -5.82
C ALA A 461 -33.57 4.70 -4.34
N LEU A 462 -32.43 5.34 -4.06
CA LEU A 462 -32.04 5.79 -2.74
C LEU A 462 -32.10 7.32 -2.68
N SER A 463 -32.49 7.85 -1.52
CA SER A 463 -32.29 9.24 -1.15
C SER A 463 -30.84 9.51 -0.75
N GLU A 464 -30.45 10.78 -0.74
CA GLU A 464 -29.15 11.21 -0.20
C GLU A 464 -29.00 10.82 1.28
N GLN A 465 -30.09 10.88 2.07
CA GLN A 465 -30.06 10.52 3.48
C GLN A 465 -29.74 9.03 3.69
N GLU A 466 -30.33 8.15 2.90
CA GLU A 466 -30.03 6.71 2.93
C GLU A 466 -28.59 6.42 2.49
N PHE A 467 -28.10 7.14 1.47
CA PHE A 467 -26.69 7.07 1.06
C PHE A 467 -25.74 7.47 2.21
N LEU A 468 -25.99 8.62 2.86
CA LEU A 468 -25.17 9.10 3.99
C LEU A 468 -25.26 8.19 5.23
N ALA A 469 -26.39 7.51 5.42
CA ALA A 469 -26.55 6.54 6.51
C ALA A 469 -25.60 5.34 6.35
N ALA A 470 -25.36 4.88 5.12
CA ALA A 470 -24.47 3.77 4.82
C ALA A 470 -22.97 4.06 5.05
N LEU A 471 -22.56 5.33 4.90
CA LEU A 471 -21.18 5.78 5.07
C LEU A 471 -20.67 5.64 6.52
N PRO A 472 -19.35 5.59 6.75
CA PRO A 472 -18.80 5.51 8.10
C PRO A 472 -19.20 6.70 8.99
N ALA A 473 -19.22 6.48 10.30
CA ALA A 473 -19.46 7.54 11.26
C ALA A 473 -18.31 8.56 11.28
N MET A 474 -18.60 9.77 11.77
CA MET A 474 -17.64 10.88 11.79
C MET A 474 -16.41 10.59 12.64
N ASN A 475 -16.58 9.95 13.80
CA ASN A 475 -15.47 9.55 14.66
C ASN A 475 -14.59 8.47 14.00
N THR A 476 -15.17 7.44 13.38
CA THR A 476 -14.43 6.43 12.61
C THR A 476 -13.63 7.09 11.49
N THR A 477 -14.27 8.01 10.76
CA THR A 477 -13.64 8.78 9.70
C THR A 477 -12.47 9.60 10.23
N ALA A 478 -12.68 10.37 11.31
CA ALA A 478 -11.65 11.21 11.90
C ALA A 478 -10.44 10.39 12.38
N THR A 479 -10.67 9.26 13.04
CA THR A 479 -9.60 8.35 13.47
C THR A 479 -8.78 7.82 12.29
N VAL A 480 -9.44 7.36 11.23
CA VAL A 480 -8.74 6.87 10.03
C VAL A 480 -7.95 7.99 9.37
N LEU A 481 -8.54 9.19 9.21
CA LEU A 481 -7.83 10.33 8.62
C LEU A 481 -6.62 10.77 9.44
N ALA A 482 -6.71 10.74 10.78
CA ALA A 482 -5.59 11.03 11.65
C ALA A 482 -4.44 10.03 11.44
N VAL A 483 -4.75 8.73 11.34
CA VAL A 483 -3.76 7.69 11.03
C VAL A 483 -3.14 7.93 9.65
N LEU A 484 -3.95 8.11 8.61
CA LEU A 484 -3.45 8.31 7.25
C LEU A 484 -2.62 9.59 7.12
N TRP A 485 -2.94 10.64 7.87
CA TRP A 485 -2.12 11.85 7.93
C TRP A 485 -0.74 11.54 8.51
N VAL A 486 -0.66 10.81 9.63
CA VAL A 486 0.62 10.40 10.22
C VAL A 486 1.41 9.53 9.24
N LEU A 487 0.76 8.53 8.63
CA LEU A 487 1.42 7.60 7.70
C LEU A 487 1.93 8.28 6.41
N ARG A 488 1.24 9.33 5.97
CA ARG A 488 1.60 10.12 4.78
C ARG A 488 2.80 11.05 5.03
N ASN A 489 3.01 11.50 6.26
CA ASN A 489 4.09 12.42 6.57
C ASN A 489 5.36 11.64 6.92
N GLU A 490 6.18 11.37 5.90
CA GLU A 490 7.50 10.79 6.10
C GLU A 490 8.31 11.64 7.11
N PRO A 491 9.08 11.02 8.02
CA PRO A 491 9.86 11.74 9.01
C PRO A 491 10.80 12.76 8.36
N MET A 492 11.15 13.83 9.09
CA MET A 492 12.05 14.90 8.63
C MET A 492 13.43 14.41 8.13
N ASP A 493 13.84 13.19 8.49
CA ASP A 493 15.07 12.52 8.05
C ASP A 493 14.84 11.51 6.91
N MET A 494 13.96 11.87 5.98
CA MET A 494 13.70 11.09 4.75
C MET A 494 14.96 10.96 3.90
N ARG A 495 15.19 9.78 3.32
CA ARG A 495 16.35 9.50 2.45
C ARG A 495 15.93 9.02 1.06
N PRO A 496 15.83 9.94 0.08
CA PRO A 496 15.39 9.59 -1.27
C PRO A 496 16.18 8.43 -1.90
N LEU A 497 15.50 7.64 -2.73
CA LEU A 497 16.03 6.42 -3.32
C LEU A 497 17.41 6.65 -3.97
N GLY A 498 18.38 5.82 -3.59
CA GLY A 498 19.75 5.93 -4.08
C GLY A 498 20.62 6.96 -3.35
N HIS A 499 20.08 7.69 -2.38
CA HIS A 499 20.85 8.53 -1.47
C HIS A 499 21.29 7.70 -0.25
N TYR A 500 22.55 7.26 -0.25
CA TYR A 500 23.13 6.46 0.83
C TYR A 500 24.22 7.27 1.54
N PRO A 501 23.94 7.89 2.70
CA PRO A 501 24.94 8.67 3.43
C PRO A 501 25.95 7.76 4.14
N GLU A 502 25.52 6.59 4.64
CA GLU A 502 26.40 5.57 5.20
C GLU A 502 27.30 4.96 4.12
N ARG A 503 28.59 4.84 4.44
CA ARG A 503 29.61 4.35 3.51
C ARG A 503 29.89 2.86 3.71
N HIS A 504 28.92 2.00 3.38
CA HIS A 504 29.12 0.54 3.44
C HIS A 504 30.08 0.02 2.36
N PHE A 505 30.02 0.60 1.15
CA PHE A 505 31.02 0.35 0.10
C PHE A 505 32.13 1.39 0.17
N THR A 506 33.35 0.93 0.44
CA THR A 506 34.55 1.78 0.45
C THR A 506 35.25 1.74 -0.92
N GLU A 507 35.04 0.68 -1.68
CA GLU A 507 35.66 0.42 -2.97
C GLU A 507 35.23 1.44 -4.04
N SER A 508 36.15 1.80 -4.94
CA SER A 508 35.90 2.86 -5.93
C SER A 508 34.83 2.48 -6.97
N ALA A 509 34.74 1.20 -7.36
CA ALA A 509 33.82 0.71 -8.38
C ALA A 509 32.34 0.78 -7.94
N PRO A 510 31.91 0.20 -6.80
CA PRO A 510 30.55 0.37 -6.28
C PRO A 510 30.16 1.84 -6.09
N ARG A 511 31.06 2.68 -5.56
CA ARG A 511 30.82 4.13 -5.40
C ARG A 511 30.57 4.84 -6.73
N ARG A 512 31.25 4.46 -7.82
CA ARG A 512 30.95 4.95 -9.18
C ARG A 512 29.56 4.49 -9.65
N LEU A 513 29.18 3.25 -9.37
CA LEU A 513 27.86 2.71 -9.74
C LEU A 513 26.71 3.39 -8.98
N ILE A 514 26.86 3.64 -7.68
CA ILE A 514 25.89 4.41 -6.87
C ILE A 514 25.69 5.82 -7.45
N ARG A 515 26.77 6.53 -7.79
CA ARG A 515 26.67 7.84 -8.45
C ARG A 515 25.95 7.77 -9.80
N ARG A 516 26.21 6.71 -10.60
CA ARG A 516 25.52 6.48 -11.87
C ARG A 516 24.03 6.20 -11.67
N PHE A 517 23.68 5.43 -10.64
CA PHE A 517 22.30 5.14 -10.25
C PHE A 517 21.55 6.43 -9.87
N ARG A 518 22.12 7.25 -8.98
CA ARG A 518 21.59 8.57 -8.60
C ARG A 518 21.35 9.48 -9.80
N ARG A 519 22.33 9.60 -10.72
CA ARG A 519 22.14 10.40 -11.95
C ARG A 519 20.99 9.89 -12.81
N ARG A 520 20.78 8.57 -12.87
CA ARG A 520 19.67 7.98 -13.61
C ARG A 520 18.32 8.28 -12.96
N LEU A 521 18.23 8.19 -11.64
CA LEU A 521 17.03 8.55 -10.89
C LEU A 521 16.67 10.03 -11.07
N ARG A 522 17.63 10.95 -10.99
CA ARG A 522 17.39 12.38 -11.29
C ARG A 522 16.86 12.62 -12.70
N ARG A 523 17.29 11.83 -13.68
CA ARG A 523 16.73 11.92 -15.04
C ARG A 523 15.29 11.43 -15.10
N ILE A 524 14.95 10.37 -14.37
CA ILE A 524 13.58 9.87 -14.27
C ILE A 524 12.70 10.91 -13.58
N SER A 525 13.16 11.51 -12.47
CA SER A 525 12.48 12.60 -11.77
C SER A 525 12.14 13.76 -12.72
N ARG A 526 13.13 14.29 -13.46
CA ARG A 526 12.89 15.35 -14.45
C ARG A 526 11.84 14.97 -15.50
N GLN A 527 11.84 13.73 -15.97
CA GLN A 527 10.84 13.25 -16.94
C GLN A 527 9.44 13.18 -16.32
N ILE A 528 9.32 12.70 -15.08
CA ILE A 528 8.06 12.62 -14.35
C ILE A 528 7.51 14.02 -14.09
N ARG A 529 8.33 14.96 -13.63
CA ARG A 529 7.93 16.35 -13.40
C ARG A 529 7.49 17.06 -14.68
N ALA A 530 8.25 16.90 -15.77
CA ALA A 530 7.87 17.47 -17.06
C ALA A 530 6.52 16.93 -17.56
N ARG A 531 6.27 15.63 -17.42
CA ARG A 531 4.96 15.03 -17.75
C ARG A 531 3.86 15.52 -16.82
N ASN A 532 4.11 15.59 -15.51
CA ASN A 532 3.14 16.02 -14.50
C ASN A 532 2.72 17.48 -14.67
N ALA A 533 3.62 18.37 -15.11
CA ALA A 533 3.31 19.78 -15.37
C ALA A 533 2.26 19.99 -16.49
N ALA A 534 2.05 18.99 -17.34
CA ALA A 534 1.05 19.01 -18.41
C ALA A 534 -0.24 18.23 -18.08
N LEU A 535 -0.32 17.62 -16.88
CA LEU A 535 -1.50 16.89 -16.44
C LEU A 535 -2.36 17.78 -15.54
N GLU A 536 -3.68 17.72 -15.73
CA GLU A 536 -4.64 18.25 -14.75
C GLU A 536 -4.45 17.59 -13.38
N ARG A 537 -4.15 16.27 -13.38
CA ARG A 537 -3.88 15.45 -12.21
C ARG A 537 -2.47 14.86 -12.26
N PRO A 538 -1.49 15.46 -11.57
CA PRO A 538 -0.16 14.91 -11.44
C PRO A 538 -0.14 13.53 -10.78
N TYR A 539 0.78 12.65 -11.19
CA TYR A 539 1.11 11.41 -10.48
C TYR A 539 2.53 11.51 -9.90
N PRO A 540 2.70 11.99 -8.65
CA PRO A 540 4.02 12.26 -8.07
C PRO A 540 4.62 11.09 -7.28
N TYR A 541 3.84 10.05 -6.96
CA TYR A 541 4.20 9.02 -5.97
C TYR A 541 5.42 8.16 -6.36
N LEU A 542 5.84 8.20 -7.62
CA LEU A 542 7.02 7.49 -8.13
C LEU A 542 8.10 8.44 -8.70
N ASP A 543 8.02 9.74 -8.40
CA ASP A 543 9.16 10.62 -8.56
C ASP A 543 10.28 10.14 -7.61
N PRO A 544 11.48 9.77 -8.09
CA PRO A 544 12.56 9.30 -7.23
C PRO A 544 12.99 10.25 -6.10
N GLU A 545 12.66 11.54 -6.16
CA GLU A 545 12.88 12.47 -5.05
C GLU A 545 11.88 12.28 -3.90
N ASN A 546 10.75 11.62 -4.15
CA ASN A 546 9.67 11.33 -3.21
C ASN A 546 9.61 9.84 -2.80
N ILE A 547 10.57 9.01 -3.22
CA ILE A 547 10.64 7.59 -2.87
C ILE A 547 11.69 7.41 -1.78
N GLU A 548 11.29 7.01 -0.58
CA GLU A 548 12.21 6.62 0.50
C GLU A 548 13.05 5.38 0.12
N ASN A 549 14.24 5.22 0.68
CA ASN A 549 15.07 4.04 0.44
C ASN A 549 14.45 2.76 1.02
N SER A 550 13.72 2.86 2.12
CA SER A 550 13.19 1.74 2.90
C SER A 550 11.75 2.02 3.34
N VAL A 551 11.10 0.99 3.91
CA VAL A 551 9.82 1.17 4.59
C VAL A 551 10.10 1.70 5.99
N ALA A 552 9.75 2.96 6.24
CA ALA A 552 10.07 3.68 7.47
C ALA A 552 8.86 4.37 8.14
N ILE A 553 7.70 4.31 7.51
CA ILE A 553 6.42 4.87 7.99
C ILE A 553 5.26 3.96 7.62
#